data_AF-A0A6L6XL57-F1
#
_entry.id   AF-A0A6L6XL57-F1
#
_cell.length_a   1.000
_cell.length_b   1.000
_cell.length_c   1.000
_cell.angle_alpha   90.00
_cell.angle_beta   90.00
_cell.angle_gamma   90.00
#
_symmetry.space_group_name_H-M   'P 1'
#
loop_
_entity.id
_entity.type
_entity.pdbx_description
1 polymer ?
#
loop_
_entity_poly.entity_id
_entity_poly.type
_entity_poly.pdbx_seq_one_letter_code
_entity_poly.pdbx_strand_id
1 'polypeptide(L)'
;MLWFFLFFIWIWLLITVFADIFRSDDLSGWGKALWTIFVIFLPYLGVFVYLIARGKKMGEHAVRDAQRQDEQMRAYVQSVTGPGTSTADQIAKLHELQVKGAITEEEFQAQKAKLLS
;
A
#
# COMPACT_ATOMS: atom_id res chain seq x y z
N MET A 1 1.94 23.33 0.44
CA MET A 1 2.70 24.56 0.13
C MET A 1 4.03 24.66 0.88
N LEU A 2 4.06 24.59 2.23
CA LEU A 2 5.30 24.67 3.03
C LEU A 2 6.36 23.64 2.61
N TRP A 3 6.00 22.36 2.48
CA TRP A 3 6.94 21.31 2.05
C TRP A 3 7.55 21.55 0.67
N PHE A 4 6.76 22.07 -0.27
CA PHE A 4 7.23 22.43 -1.60
C PHE A 4 8.20 23.61 -1.56
N PHE A 5 7.92 24.61 -0.71
CA PHE A 5 8.83 25.74 -0.46
C PHE A 5 10.16 25.30 0.17
N LEU A 6 10.12 24.44 1.18
CA LEU A 6 11.33 23.88 1.80
C LEU A 6 12.15 23.06 0.79
N PHE A 7 11.49 22.28 -0.06
CA PHE A 7 12.15 21.54 -1.13
C PHE A 7 12.86 22.49 -2.12
N PHE A 8 12.19 23.58 -2.53
CA PHE A 8 12.80 24.55 -3.42
C PHE A 8 14.00 25.27 -2.79
N ILE A 9 13.89 25.70 -1.52
CA ILE A 9 15.03 26.29 -0.78
C ILE A 9 16.16 25.28 -0.67
N TRP A 10 15.87 24.01 -0.41
CA TRP A 10 16.90 22.97 -0.30
C TRP A 10 17.69 22.81 -1.60
N ILE A 11 17.01 22.75 -2.75
CA ILE A 11 17.66 22.71 -4.08
C ILE A 11 18.47 23.99 -4.32
N TRP A 12 17.89 25.15 -4.01
CA TRP A 12 18.55 26.43 -4.15
C TRP A 12 19.83 26.50 -3.32
N LEU A 13 19.78 26.05 -2.06
CA LEU A 13 20.94 25.97 -1.18
C LEU A 13 22.04 25.09 -1.77
N LEU A 14 21.70 23.91 -2.30
CA LEU A 14 22.68 23.07 -2.99
C LEU A 14 23.37 23.83 -4.13
N ILE A 15 22.59 24.47 -5.02
CA ILE A 15 23.16 25.24 -6.14
C ILE A 15 24.07 26.36 -5.63
N THR A 16 23.66 27.10 -4.60
CA THR A 16 24.50 28.18 -4.04
C THR A 16 25.79 27.67 -3.41
N VAL A 17 25.75 26.52 -2.71
CA VAL A 17 26.93 25.89 -2.12
C VAL A 17 27.87 25.39 -3.22
N PHE A 18 27.34 24.77 -4.27
CA PHE A 18 28.13 24.39 -5.44
C PHE A 18 28.80 25.60 -6.08
N ALA A 19 28.03 26.66 -6.36
CA ALA A 19 28.55 27.88 -6.94
C ALA A 19 29.65 28.50 -6.07
N ASP A 20 29.49 28.47 -4.75
CA ASP A 20 30.49 28.96 -3.81
C ASP A 20 31.78 28.13 -3.87
N ILE A 21 31.70 26.80 -3.79
CA ILE A 21 32.85 25.88 -3.91
C ILE A 21 33.63 26.12 -5.20
N PHE A 22 32.93 26.33 -6.33
CA PHE A 22 33.59 26.59 -7.61
C PHE A 22 34.23 27.98 -7.67
N ARG A 23 33.59 28.98 -7.04
CA ARG A 23 34.07 30.37 -6.98
C ARG A 23 35.21 30.57 -5.98
N SER A 24 35.36 29.71 -4.97
CA SER A 24 36.47 29.83 -4.02
C SER A 24 37.80 29.60 -4.75
N ASP A 25 38.62 30.64 -4.85
CA ASP A 25 39.97 30.55 -5.44
C ASP A 25 40.98 29.95 -4.45
N ASP A 26 40.62 29.94 -3.17
CA ASP A 26 41.37 29.41 -2.03
C ASP A 26 41.42 27.87 -2.01
N LEU A 27 40.52 27.21 -2.74
CA LEU A 27 40.43 25.75 -2.83
C LEU A 27 41.13 25.22 -4.08
N SER A 28 42.09 24.31 -3.89
CA SER A 28 42.65 23.53 -5.00
C SER A 28 41.57 22.70 -5.69
N GLY A 29 41.78 22.32 -6.96
CA GLY A 29 40.81 21.51 -7.73
C GLY A 29 40.43 20.20 -7.02
N TRP A 30 41.36 19.59 -6.29
CA TRP A 30 41.10 18.42 -5.45
C TRP A 30 40.23 18.75 -4.22
N GLY A 31 40.44 19.91 -3.59
CA GLY A 31 39.56 20.40 -2.52
C GLY A 31 38.13 20.59 -3.02
N LYS A 32 37.95 21.21 -4.19
CA LYS A 32 36.63 21.37 -4.83
C LYS A 32 35.96 20.03 -5.12
N ALA A 33 36.71 19.06 -5.62
CA ALA A 33 36.21 17.72 -5.89
C ALA A 33 35.75 16.99 -4.60
N LEU A 34 36.55 17.04 -3.54
CA LEU A 34 36.21 16.43 -2.26
C LEU A 34 34.96 17.06 -1.64
N TRP A 35 34.87 18.39 -1.63
CA TRP A 35 33.69 19.11 -1.13
C TRP A 35 32.43 18.82 -1.93
N THR A 36 32.54 18.75 -3.26
CA THR A 36 31.45 18.37 -4.15
C THR A 36 30.92 16.98 -3.80
N ILE A 37 31.81 15.99 -3.68
CA ILE A 37 31.44 14.63 -3.28
C ILE A 37 30.75 14.67 -1.92
N PHE A 38 31.34 15.36 -0.93
CA PHE A 38 30.77 15.42 0.41
C PHE A 38 29.32 15.95 0.42
N VAL A 39 29.07 17.07 -0.28
CA VAL A 39 27.72 17.68 -0.37
C VAL A 39 26.71 16.75 -1.05
N ILE A 40 27.14 15.98 -2.06
CA ILE A 40 26.27 15.02 -2.75
C ILE A 40 25.96 13.81 -1.86
N PHE A 41 26.98 13.24 -1.21
CA PHE A 41 26.87 11.97 -0.51
C PHE A 41 26.30 12.11 0.91
N LEU A 42 26.49 13.23 1.58
CA LEU A 42 26.01 13.47 2.95
C LEU A 42 24.49 13.27 3.14
N PRO A 43 23.58 13.77 2.28
CA PRO A 43 22.15 13.49 2.42
C PRO A 43 21.84 11.99 2.32
N TYR A 44 22.51 11.25 1.44
CA TYR A 44 22.33 9.80 1.33
C TYR A 44 22.93 9.05 2.51
N LEU A 45 24.06 9.51 3.05
CA LEU A 45 24.68 8.92 4.24
C LEU A 45 23.72 8.95 5.42
N GLY A 46 23.00 10.05 5.64
CA GLY A 46 21.96 10.14 6.67
C GLY A 46 20.84 9.11 6.49
N VAL A 47 20.37 8.92 5.24
CA VAL A 47 19.38 7.89 4.91
C VAL A 47 19.94 6.49 5.16
N PHE A 48 21.16 6.20 4.71
CA PHE A 48 21.78 4.88 4.92
C PHE A 48 22.00 4.57 6.39
N VAL A 49 22.49 5.53 7.18
CA VAL A 49 22.62 5.38 8.63
C VAL A 49 21.26 5.12 9.27
N TYR A 50 20.21 5.85 8.87
CA TYR A 50 18.85 5.61 9.35
C TYR A 50 18.34 4.21 9.00
N LEU A 51 18.57 3.76 7.76
CA LEU A 51 18.19 2.42 7.30
C LEU A 51 18.96 1.32 8.04
N ILE A 52 20.25 1.51 8.32
CA ILE A 52 21.04 0.53 9.09
C ILE A 52 20.56 0.51 10.55
N ALA A 53 20.35 1.67 11.16
CA ALA A 53 19.92 1.77 12.56
C ALA A 53 18.47 1.31 12.79
N ARG A 54 17.58 1.50 11.81
CA ARG A 54 16.13 1.34 11.98
C ARG A 54 15.44 0.43 10.96
N GLY A 55 16.18 -0.13 10.00
CA GLY A 55 15.64 -0.95 8.92
C GLY A 55 14.91 -2.20 9.40
N LYS A 56 15.33 -2.79 10.52
CA LYS A 56 14.63 -3.93 11.14
C LYS A 56 13.17 -3.61 11.48
N LYS A 57 12.87 -2.39 11.93
CA LYS A 57 11.49 -2.00 12.28
C LYS A 57 10.60 -1.80 11.04
N MET A 58 11.16 -1.41 9.89
CA MET A 58 10.37 -1.28 8.65
C MET A 58 9.82 -2.64 8.18
N GLY A 59 10.60 -3.71 8.32
CA GLY A 59 10.14 -5.07 7.98
C GLY A 59 9.02 -5.54 8.90
N GLU A 60 9.12 -5.31 10.21
CA GLU A 60 8.07 -5.68 11.17
C GLU A 60 6.76 -4.93 10.92
N HIS A 61 6.84 -3.65 10.55
CA HIS A 61 5.65 -2.87 10.17
C HIS A 61 5.02 -3.39 8.87
N ALA A 62 5.82 -3.67 7.85
CA ALA A 62 5.32 -4.20 6.58
C ALA A 62 4.60 -5.56 6.76
N VAL A 63 5.14 -6.45 7.58
CA VAL A 63 4.50 -7.75 7.88
C VAL A 63 3.21 -7.55 8.67
N ARG A 64 3.20 -6.67 9.68
CA ARG A 64 1.99 -6.37 10.46
C ARG A 64 0.90 -5.72 9.61
N ASP A 65 1.28 -4.82 8.71
CA ASP A 65 0.33 -4.15 7.82
C ASP A 65 -0.24 -5.12 6.78
N ALA A 66 0.59 -6.01 6.23
CA ALA A 66 0.13 -7.09 5.36
C ALA A 66 -0.84 -8.05 6.08
N GLN A 67 -0.53 -8.45 7.32
CA GLN A 67 -1.43 -9.29 8.13
C GLN A 67 -2.77 -8.60 8.40
N ARG A 68 -2.76 -7.32 8.75
CA ARG A 68 -4.00 -6.54 8.97
C ARG A 68 -4.83 -6.40 7.70
N GLN A 69 -4.19 -6.18 6.55
CA GLN A 69 -4.90 -6.13 5.27
C GLN A 69 -5.54 -7.47 4.92
N ASP A 70 -4.84 -8.58 5.16
CA ASP A 70 -5.37 -9.93 4.98
C ASP A 70 -6.57 -10.21 5.91
N GLU A 71 -6.47 -9.83 7.19
CA GLU A 71 -7.57 -9.97 8.16
C GLU A 71 -8.79 -9.14 7.75
N GLN A 72 -8.59 -7.89 7.32
CA GLN A 72 -9.67 -7.03 6.84
C GLN A 72 -10.32 -7.58 5.56
N MET A 73 -9.52 -8.11 4.63
CA MET A 73 -10.03 -8.74 3.42
C MET A 73 -10.84 -10.00 3.76
N ARG A 74 -10.34 -10.85 4.68
CA ARG A 74 -11.08 -12.03 5.15
C ARG A 74 -12.39 -11.65 5.83
N ALA A 75 -12.38 -10.64 6.69
CA ALA A 75 -13.58 -10.15 7.36
C ALA A 75 -14.58 -9.56 6.36
N TYR A 76 -14.11 -8.80 5.36
CA TYR A 76 -14.95 -8.29 4.28
C TYR A 76 -15.56 -9.43 3.47
N VAL A 77 -14.75 -10.39 3.01
CA VAL A 77 -15.24 -11.58 2.29
C VAL A 77 -16.28 -12.31 3.14
N GLN A 78 -16.01 -12.62 4.41
CA GLN A 78 -16.97 -13.26 5.32
C GLN A 78 -18.24 -12.45 5.55
N SER A 79 -18.18 -11.12 5.54
CA SER A 79 -19.35 -10.26 5.70
C SER A 79 -20.23 -10.23 4.45
N VAL A 80 -19.62 -10.30 3.27
CA VAL A 80 -20.32 -10.34 1.98
C VAL A 80 -20.82 -11.76 1.69
N THR A 81 -20.10 -12.78 2.17
CA THR A 81 -20.48 -14.20 2.09
C THR A 81 -21.11 -14.73 3.38
N GLY A 82 -21.64 -13.85 4.25
CA GLY A 82 -22.19 -14.20 5.56
C GLY A 82 -23.04 -15.47 5.51
N PRO A 83 -22.96 -16.33 6.55
CA PRO A 83 -23.01 -17.80 6.48
C PRO A 83 -23.65 -18.23 5.16
N GLY A 84 -22.80 -18.33 4.13
CA GLY A 84 -23.23 -18.23 2.74
C GLY A 84 -24.48 -19.04 2.58
N THR A 85 -25.61 -18.37 2.27
CA THR A 85 -26.94 -18.98 2.12
C THR A 85 -26.70 -20.29 1.41
N SER A 86 -26.66 -21.39 2.17
CA SER A 86 -26.05 -22.60 1.64
C SER A 86 -26.91 -22.99 0.45
N THR A 87 -26.36 -23.70 -0.54
CA THR A 87 -27.20 -24.22 -1.62
C THR A 87 -28.45 -24.91 -1.04
N ALA A 88 -28.33 -25.52 0.15
CA ALA A 88 -29.45 -26.04 0.95
C ALA A 88 -30.43 -24.96 1.48
N ASP A 89 -29.97 -23.85 2.06
CA ASP A 89 -30.83 -22.74 2.52
C ASP A 89 -31.55 -22.05 1.36
N GLN A 90 -30.91 -21.93 0.19
CA GLN A 90 -31.53 -21.40 -1.02
C GLN A 90 -32.62 -22.34 -1.54
N ILE A 91 -32.37 -23.65 -1.56
CA ILE A 91 -33.36 -24.67 -1.92
C ILE A 91 -34.53 -24.69 -0.92
N ALA A 92 -34.27 -24.50 0.38
CA ALA A 92 -35.30 -24.43 1.40
C ALA A 92 -36.24 -23.22 1.20
N LYS A 93 -35.68 -22.05 0.88
CA LYS A 93 -36.47 -20.85 0.52
C LYS A 93 -37.29 -21.05 -0.76
N LEU A 94 -36.71 -21.69 -1.78
CA LEU A 94 -37.43 -22.01 -3.01
C LEU A 94 -38.63 -22.94 -2.76
N HIS A 95 -38.45 -23.95 -1.91
CA HIS A 95 -39.54 -24.85 -1.51
C HIS A 95 -40.63 -24.10 -0.72
N GLU A 96 -40.26 -23.17 0.15
CA GLU A 96 -41.24 -22.33 0.87
C GLU A 96 -42.07 -21.47 -0.08
N LEU A 97 -41.45 -20.90 -1.12
CA LEU A 97 -42.14 -20.13 -2.16
C LEU A 97 -43.10 -20.99 -2.99
N GLN A 98 -42.71 -22.23 -3.26
CA GLN A 98 -43.54 -23.19 -3.97
C GLN A 98 -44.78 -23.58 -3.14
N VAL A 99 -44.61 -23.88 -1.85
CA VAL A 99 -45.71 -24.21 -0.93
C VAL A 99 -46.67 -23.03 -0.76
N LYS A 100 -46.15 -21.79 -0.80
CA LYS A 100 -46.96 -20.56 -0.80
C LYS A 100 -47.68 -20.29 -2.12
N GLY A 101 -47.44 -21.10 -3.15
CA GLY A 101 -48.03 -20.94 -4.50
C GLY A 101 -47.45 -19.75 -5.27
N ALA A 102 -46.31 -19.21 -4.85
CA ALA A 102 -45.65 -18.09 -5.53
C ALA A 102 -44.85 -18.54 -6.77
N ILE A 103 -44.49 -19.82 -6.84
CA ILE A 103 -43.83 -20.46 -8.00
C ILE A 103 -44.44 -21.84 -8.25
N THR A 104 -44.42 -22.28 -9.50
CA THR A 104 -44.88 -23.60 -9.92
C THR A 104 -43.82 -24.69 -9.65
N GLU A 105 -44.23 -25.96 -9.63
CA GLU A 105 -43.30 -27.10 -9.47
C GLU A 105 -42.24 -27.11 -10.59
N GLU A 106 -42.61 -26.79 -11.81
CA GLU A 106 -41.69 -26.74 -12.96
C GLU A 106 -40.61 -25.65 -12.77
N GLU A 107 -41.02 -24.46 -12.29
CA GLU A 107 -40.10 -23.36 -11.97
C GLU A 107 -39.19 -23.70 -10.78
N PHE A 108 -39.71 -24.40 -9.77
CA PHE A 108 -38.91 -24.88 -8.64
C PHE A 108 -37.82 -25.85 -9.10
N GLN A 109 -38.16 -26.87 -9.90
CA GLN A 109 -37.20 -27.86 -10.38
C GLN A 109 -36.14 -27.23 -11.29
N ALA A 110 -36.52 -26.29 -12.17
CA ALA A 110 -35.58 -25.57 -13.04
C ALA A 110 -34.56 -24.74 -12.23
N GLN A 111 -35.02 -24.04 -11.17
CA GLN A 111 -34.13 -23.25 -10.33
C GLN A 111 -33.27 -24.11 -9.41
N LYS A 112 -33.81 -25.21 -8.86
CA LYS A 112 -33.06 -26.19 -8.08
C LYS A 112 -31.93 -26.83 -8.90
N ALA A 113 -32.20 -27.22 -10.15
CA ALA A 113 -31.19 -27.79 -11.04
C ALA A 113 -30.04 -26.79 -11.31
N LYS A 114 -30.35 -25.50 -11.46
CA LYS A 114 -29.37 -24.42 -11.67
C LYS A 114 -28.50 -24.13 -10.43
N LEU A 115 -29.03 -24.37 -9.23
CA LEU A 115 -28.30 -24.20 -7.98
C LEU A 115 -27.43 -25.42 -7.61
N LEU A 116 -27.74 -26.60 -8.17
CA LEU A 116 -27.01 -27.86 -7.96
C LEU A 116 -25.97 -28.17 -9.05
N SER A 117 -25.94 -27.41 -10.15
CA SER A 117 -24.93 -27.48 -11.22
C SER A 117 -23.69 -26.68 -10.89
#